data_AF-A0A8T4Q2U6-F1
#
_entry.id   AF-A0A8T4Q2U6-F1
#
_cell.length_a   1.000
_cell.length_b   1.000
_cell.length_c   1.000
_cell.angle_alpha   90.00
_cell.angle_beta   90.00
_cell.angle_gamma   90.00
#
_symmetry.space_group_name_H-M   'P 1'
#
loop_
_entity.id
_entity.type
_entity.pdbx_description
1 polymer ?
#
loop_
_entity_poly.entity_id
_entity_poly.type
_entity_poly.pdbx_seq_one_letter_code
_entity_poly.pdbx_strand_id
1 'polypeptide(L)'
;KQPKQFEIDLVNRHELEAEFQAAQKAKKEAEKATGTAVKEDKKEEIVTIKPLLLDNGAMVQNPQELLDSLQSMDMQIFRVHVNDKKNDLARWLRDEVKDIALADIVQPITSKKDTITAIQKYFAEKKKASDAAQKAEGKPK
;
A
#
# COMPACT_ATOMS: atom_id res chain seq x y z
N LYS A 1 -25.77 59.73 -28.01
CA LYS A 1 -25.79 58.93 -26.76
C LYS A 1 -25.48 57.49 -27.14
N GLN A 2 -24.25 57.05 -26.87
CA GLN A 2 -23.79 55.67 -27.05
C GLN A 2 -23.36 55.15 -25.67
N PRO A 3 -23.70 53.91 -25.29
CA PRO A 3 -23.42 53.38 -23.96
C PRO A 3 -21.92 53.07 -23.79
N LYS A 4 -21.40 53.43 -22.62
CA LYS A 4 -20.01 53.21 -22.18
C LYS A 4 -19.68 51.71 -22.21
N GLN A 5 -18.53 51.36 -22.79
CA GLN A 5 -17.93 50.04 -22.67
C GLN A 5 -17.72 49.73 -21.18
N PHE A 6 -18.26 48.62 -20.72
CA PHE A 6 -17.90 48.05 -19.44
C PHE A 6 -16.48 47.49 -19.58
N GLU A 7 -15.50 48.16 -18.99
CA GLU A 7 -14.23 47.55 -18.64
C GLU A 7 -14.54 46.39 -17.70
N ILE A 8 -14.50 45.17 -18.24
CA ILE A 8 -14.39 43.96 -17.42
C ILE A 8 -12.93 43.97 -16.97
N ASP A 9 -12.72 44.55 -15.78
CA ASP A 9 -11.45 44.53 -15.10
C ASP A 9 -10.97 43.09 -15.04
N LEU A 10 -9.79 42.88 -15.62
CA LEU A 10 -9.14 41.60 -15.81
C LEU A 10 -8.78 41.09 -14.42
N VAL A 11 -9.73 40.45 -13.73
CA VAL A 11 -9.52 39.84 -12.41
C VAL A 11 -8.23 39.05 -12.49
N ASN A 12 -7.27 39.49 -11.69
CA ASN A 12 -5.89 39.06 -11.72
C ASN A 12 -5.84 37.53 -11.72
N ARG A 13 -5.13 36.95 -12.68
CA ARG A 13 -4.78 35.52 -12.77
C ARG A 13 -4.20 34.93 -11.48
N HIS A 14 -3.86 35.78 -10.50
CA HIS A 14 -3.34 35.41 -9.19
C HIS A 14 -4.42 35.05 -8.15
N GLU A 15 -5.69 35.45 -8.34
CA GLU A 15 -6.79 35.08 -7.42
C GLU A 15 -7.35 33.69 -7.75
N LEU A 16 -7.41 33.30 -9.03
CA LEU A 16 -7.86 31.96 -9.43
C LEU A 16 -6.95 30.83 -8.89
N GLU A 17 -5.67 31.15 -8.67
CA GLU A 17 -4.69 30.20 -8.12
C GLU A 17 -4.76 30.09 -6.59
N ALA A 18 -5.17 31.16 -5.91
CA ALA A 18 -5.47 31.16 -4.48
C ALA A 18 -6.74 30.32 -4.18
N GLU A 19 -7.74 30.38 -5.06
CA GLU A 19 -8.94 29.55 -4.97
C GLU A 19 -8.63 28.05 -5.20
N PHE A 20 -7.71 27.71 -6.11
CA PHE A 20 -7.28 26.32 -6.33
C PHE A 20 -6.50 25.74 -5.13
N GLN A 21 -5.69 26.56 -4.45
CA GLN A 21 -5.01 26.16 -3.20
C GLN A 21 -5.98 26.02 -2.02
N ALA A 22 -7.00 26.89 -1.91
CA ALA A 22 -8.06 26.73 -0.91
C ALA A 22 -8.88 25.45 -1.14
N ALA A 23 -9.12 25.06 -2.39
CA ALA A 23 -9.81 23.82 -2.75
C ALA A 23 -8.99 22.56 -2.46
N GLN A 24 -7.66 22.59 -2.66
CA GLN A 24 -6.75 21.52 -2.22
C GLN A 24 -6.72 21.38 -0.69
N LYS A 25 -6.78 22.50 0.03
CA LYS A 25 -6.75 22.51 1.49
C LYS A 25 -8.04 21.96 2.12
N ALA A 26 -9.21 22.21 1.52
CA ALA A 26 -10.47 21.65 1.98
C ALA A 26 -10.61 20.14 1.68
N LYS A 27 -10.07 19.63 0.57
CA LYS A 27 -10.02 18.18 0.34
C LYS A 27 -9.11 17.44 1.32
N LYS A 28 -8.01 18.08 1.74
CA LYS A 28 -7.10 17.53 2.76
C LYS A 28 -7.74 17.44 4.15
N GLU A 29 -8.83 18.15 4.39
CA GLU A 29 -9.56 18.11 5.68
C GLU A 29 -10.80 17.19 5.63
N ALA A 30 -11.31 16.83 4.44
CA ALA A 30 -12.41 15.87 4.29
C ALA A 30 -11.98 14.42 3.98
N GLU A 31 -10.72 14.18 3.60
CA GLU A 31 -10.16 12.81 3.48
C GLU A 31 -9.68 12.24 4.83
N LYS A 32 -9.92 12.95 5.93
CA LYS A 32 -9.69 12.49 7.32
C LYS A 32 -10.80 11.57 7.87
N ALA A 33 -11.56 10.88 7.00
CA ALA A 33 -12.62 9.95 7.40
C ALA A 33 -12.56 8.56 6.75
N THR A 34 -11.41 8.17 6.19
CA THR A 34 -11.05 6.75 6.00
C THR A 34 -9.60 6.58 6.40
N GLY A 35 -9.40 6.49 7.72
CA GLY A 35 -8.09 6.33 8.33
C GLY A 35 -7.58 4.91 8.18
N THR A 36 -6.38 4.78 7.62
CA THR A 36 -5.41 3.84 8.14
C THR A 36 -4.09 4.59 8.27
N ALA A 37 -3.91 5.16 9.45
CA ALA A 37 -2.67 5.80 9.86
C ALA A 37 -1.62 4.71 10.09
N VAL A 38 -0.69 4.56 9.15
CA VAL A 38 0.58 3.90 9.43
C VAL A 38 1.59 4.99 9.76
N LYS A 39 1.97 5.03 11.04
CA LYS A 39 3.20 5.67 11.50
C LYS A 39 4.37 4.89 10.90
N GLU A 40 5.41 5.56 10.42
CA GLU A 40 6.76 5.47 11.02
C GLU A 40 7.84 6.08 10.11
N ASP A 41 8.62 6.94 10.75
CA ASP A 41 10.04 7.14 10.51
C ASP A 41 10.77 5.82 10.18
N LYS A 42 11.21 5.66 8.93
CA LYS A 42 12.58 5.25 8.60
C LYS A 42 12.82 5.46 7.12
N LYS A 43 13.76 6.34 6.78
CA LYS A 43 14.36 6.40 5.44
C LYS A 43 15.13 5.09 5.23
N GLU A 44 14.46 4.09 4.68
CA GLU A 44 15.11 2.97 4.03
C GLU A 44 15.01 3.24 2.53
N GLU A 45 16.11 3.01 1.78
CA GLU A 45 16.20 3.24 0.35
C GLU A 45 14.88 2.89 -0.35
N ILE A 46 14.37 3.82 -1.15
CA ILE A 46 13.18 3.64 -1.99
C ILE A 46 13.51 2.60 -3.07
N VAL A 47 13.56 1.33 -2.66
CA VAL A 47 13.50 0.19 -3.56
C VAL A 47 12.13 0.30 -4.21
N THR A 48 12.13 0.73 -5.47
CA THR A 48 10.92 0.90 -6.26
C THR A 48 10.38 -0.49 -6.60
N ILE A 49 9.71 -1.11 -5.63
CA ILE A 49 8.97 -2.35 -5.82
C ILE A 49 7.68 -1.99 -6.56
N LYS A 50 7.35 -2.68 -7.65
CA LYS A 50 6.07 -2.41 -8.29
C LYS A 50 4.94 -2.89 -7.37
N PRO A 51 3.93 -2.05 -7.11
CA PRO A 51 2.81 -2.46 -6.27
C PRO A 51 1.99 -3.55 -6.96
N LEU A 52 1.39 -4.42 -6.15
CA LEU A 52 0.37 -5.35 -6.61
C LEU A 52 -0.95 -4.59 -6.75
N LEU A 53 -1.51 -4.61 -7.95
CA LEU A 53 -2.83 -4.05 -8.25
C LEU A 53 -3.91 -5.10 -8.06
N LEU A 54 -4.88 -4.80 -7.20
CA LEU A 54 -6.05 -5.63 -6.96
C LEU A 54 -7.23 -5.12 -7.79
N ASP A 55 -8.16 -6.01 -8.12
CA ASP A 55 -9.33 -5.69 -8.97
C ASP A 55 -10.27 -4.64 -8.35
N ASN A 56 -10.24 -4.50 -7.03
CA ASN A 56 -10.94 -3.44 -6.29
C ASN A 56 -10.24 -2.07 -6.34
N GLY A 57 -9.15 -1.94 -7.10
CA GLY A 57 -8.33 -0.73 -7.19
C GLY A 57 -7.36 -0.53 -6.02
N ALA A 58 -7.32 -1.44 -5.04
CA ALA A 58 -6.35 -1.38 -3.96
C ALA A 58 -4.94 -1.70 -4.48
N MET A 59 -3.95 -0.98 -3.96
CA MET A 59 -2.55 -1.18 -4.28
C MET A 59 -1.82 -1.66 -3.04
N VAL A 60 -1.04 -2.73 -3.18
CA VAL A 60 -0.26 -3.30 -2.09
C VAL A 60 1.22 -3.12 -2.42
N GLN A 61 1.94 -2.39 -1.58
CA GLN A 61 3.35 -2.05 -1.81
C GLN A 61 4.31 -2.99 -1.10
N ASN A 62 3.88 -3.59 0.01
CA ASN A 62 4.70 -4.49 0.81
C ASN A 62 3.91 -5.70 1.34
N PRO A 63 4.57 -6.79 1.76
CA PRO A 63 3.85 -7.99 2.18
C PRO A 63 3.10 -7.84 3.51
N GLN A 64 3.37 -6.80 4.31
CA GLN A 64 2.55 -6.49 5.49
C GLN A 64 1.21 -5.85 5.08
N GLU A 65 1.22 -4.92 4.13
CA GLU A 65 0.00 -4.40 3.51
C GLU A 65 -0.80 -5.50 2.82
N LEU A 66 -0.12 -6.48 2.20
CA LEU A 66 -0.82 -7.63 1.63
C LEU A 66 -1.63 -8.36 2.70
N LEU A 67 -1.02 -8.58 3.87
CA LEU A 67 -1.69 -9.26 4.97
C LEU A 67 -2.92 -8.48 5.46
N ASP A 68 -2.79 -7.17 5.66
CA ASP A 68 -3.89 -6.30 6.08
C ASP A 68 -5.02 -6.24 5.03
N SER A 69 -4.62 -6.09 3.76
CA SER A 69 -5.52 -6.14 2.62
C SER A 69 -6.28 -7.47 2.57
N LEU A 70 -5.61 -8.62 2.74
CA LEU A 70 -6.26 -9.94 2.73
C LEU A 70 -7.29 -10.12 3.86
N GLN A 71 -7.09 -9.48 5.02
CA GLN A 71 -8.02 -9.54 6.14
C GLN A 71 -9.33 -8.83 5.82
N SER A 72 -9.26 -7.65 5.20
CA SER A 72 -10.41 -6.84 4.80
C SER A 72 -10.97 -7.19 3.40
N MET A 73 -10.21 -7.91 2.57
CA MET A 73 -10.56 -8.23 1.18
C MET A 73 -11.72 -9.22 1.06
N ASP A 74 -12.65 -8.90 0.16
CA ASP A 74 -13.73 -9.81 -0.23
C ASP A 74 -13.22 -11.09 -0.92
N MET A 75 -13.90 -12.20 -0.63
CA MET A 75 -13.54 -13.50 -1.23
C MET A 75 -13.64 -13.50 -2.76
N GLN A 76 -14.51 -12.67 -3.35
CA GLN A 76 -14.64 -12.57 -4.80
C GLN A 76 -13.37 -11.99 -5.42
N ILE A 77 -12.85 -10.89 -4.87
CA ILE A 77 -11.61 -10.25 -5.33
C ILE A 77 -10.43 -11.22 -5.18
N PHE A 78 -10.33 -11.90 -4.03
CA PHE A 78 -9.28 -12.88 -3.80
C PHE A 78 -9.23 -13.98 -4.87
N ARG A 79 -10.39 -14.55 -5.24
CA ARG A 79 -10.49 -15.63 -6.24
C ARG A 79 -10.09 -15.22 -7.66
N VAL A 80 -10.22 -13.94 -7.99
CA VAL A 80 -9.77 -13.40 -9.28
C VAL A 80 -8.24 -13.46 -9.39
N HIS A 81 -7.53 -13.28 -8.28
CA HIS A 81 -6.07 -13.27 -8.22
C HIS A 81 -5.45 -14.62 -7.83
N VAL A 82 -6.17 -15.42 -7.07
CA VAL A 82 -5.72 -16.72 -6.56
C VAL A 82 -6.74 -17.80 -6.89
N ASN A 83 -6.34 -18.74 -7.74
CA ASN A 83 -7.11 -19.89 -8.17
C ASN A 83 -6.18 -21.02 -8.63
N ASP A 84 -6.75 -22.15 -9.06
CA ASP A 84 -5.97 -23.33 -9.49
C ASP A 84 -5.07 -23.08 -10.71
N LYS A 85 -5.34 -22.02 -11.49
CA LYS A 85 -4.57 -21.68 -12.69
C LYS A 85 -3.47 -20.66 -12.40
N LYS A 86 -3.69 -19.74 -11.47
CA LYS A 86 -2.76 -18.65 -11.15
C LYS A 86 -2.82 -18.22 -9.70
N ASN A 87 -1.68 -17.75 -9.21
CA ASN A 87 -1.55 -17.12 -7.90
C ASN A 87 -0.73 -15.83 -8.06
N ASP A 88 -1.44 -14.74 -8.34
CA ASP A 88 -0.82 -13.44 -8.58
C ASP A 88 -0.07 -12.93 -7.34
N LEU A 89 -0.51 -13.31 -6.13
CA LEU A 89 0.14 -12.96 -4.87
C LEU A 89 1.54 -13.59 -4.78
N ALA A 90 1.62 -14.90 -5.00
CA ALA A 90 2.89 -15.63 -4.98
C ALA A 90 3.84 -15.13 -6.07
N ARG A 91 3.31 -14.84 -7.27
CA ARG A 91 4.10 -14.27 -8.36
C ARG A 91 4.67 -12.91 -7.98
N TRP A 92 3.85 -12.00 -7.45
CA TRP A 92 4.29 -10.68 -7.02
C TRP A 92 5.35 -10.74 -5.92
N LEU A 93 5.16 -11.62 -4.92
CA LEU A 93 6.14 -11.86 -3.86
C LEU A 93 7.49 -12.32 -4.41
N ARG A 94 7.48 -13.19 -5.44
CA ARG A 94 8.68 -13.70 -6.09
C ARG A 94 9.35 -12.68 -7.01
N ASP A 95 8.58 -12.03 -7.88
CA ASP A 95 9.08 -11.22 -8.98
C ASP A 95 9.38 -9.78 -8.56
N GLU A 96 8.53 -9.16 -7.75
CA GLU A 96 8.65 -7.75 -7.36
C GLU A 96 9.30 -7.60 -5.98
N VAL A 97 8.81 -8.34 -4.97
CA VAL A 97 9.34 -8.26 -3.59
C VAL A 97 10.66 -9.02 -3.44
N LYS A 98 10.92 -10.00 -4.32
CA LYS A 98 12.07 -10.92 -4.24
C LYS A 98 12.12 -11.76 -2.96
N ASP A 99 10.99 -11.93 -2.27
CA ASP A 99 10.89 -12.86 -1.12
C ASP A 99 10.48 -14.25 -1.62
N ILE A 100 11.48 -14.99 -2.11
CA ILE A 100 11.28 -16.31 -2.72
C ILE A 100 10.73 -17.31 -1.69
N ALA A 101 11.17 -17.22 -0.43
CA ALA A 101 10.73 -18.11 0.63
C ALA A 101 9.24 -17.94 0.93
N LEU A 102 8.78 -16.69 1.07
CA LEU A 102 7.36 -16.40 1.27
C LEU A 102 6.53 -16.79 0.03
N ALA A 103 7.04 -16.50 -1.17
CA ALA A 103 6.37 -16.86 -2.40
C ALA A 103 6.15 -18.37 -2.53
N ASP A 104 7.15 -19.18 -2.19
CA ASP A 104 7.07 -20.65 -2.26
C ASP A 104 6.04 -21.22 -1.29
N ILE A 105 5.96 -20.64 -0.08
CA ILE A 105 4.94 -21.00 0.92
C ILE A 105 3.53 -20.66 0.42
N VAL A 106 3.36 -19.49 -0.20
CA VAL A 106 2.04 -18.99 -0.63
C VAL A 106 1.57 -19.60 -1.95
N GLN A 107 2.48 -20.01 -2.83
CA GLN A 107 2.19 -20.52 -4.17
C GLN A 107 1.15 -21.65 -4.20
N PRO A 108 1.26 -22.72 -3.39
CA PRO A 108 0.30 -23.82 -3.40
C PRO A 108 -1.02 -23.52 -2.68
N ILE A 109 -1.16 -22.36 -2.04
CA ILE A 109 -2.31 -22.03 -1.20
C ILE A 109 -3.36 -21.27 -2.02
N THR A 110 -4.55 -21.85 -2.14
CA THR A 110 -5.70 -21.25 -2.85
C THR A 110 -6.80 -20.72 -1.94
N SER A 111 -6.62 -20.85 -0.62
CA SER A 111 -7.59 -20.42 0.38
C SER A 111 -7.12 -19.17 1.11
N LYS A 112 -7.96 -18.13 1.13
CA LYS A 112 -7.65 -16.83 1.75
C LYS A 112 -7.18 -16.96 3.20
N LYS A 113 -7.87 -17.78 4.00
CA LYS A 113 -7.55 -17.97 5.43
C LYS A 113 -6.19 -18.64 5.62
N ASP A 114 -5.91 -19.63 4.80
CA ASP A 114 -4.63 -20.33 4.81
C ASP A 114 -3.49 -19.42 4.34
N THR A 115 -3.74 -18.58 3.32
CA THR A 115 -2.76 -17.58 2.86
C THR A 115 -2.41 -16.59 3.97
N ILE A 116 -3.41 -16.03 4.67
CA ILE A 116 -3.21 -15.12 5.80
C ILE A 116 -2.37 -15.79 6.89
N THR A 117 -2.74 -17.01 7.26
CA THR A 117 -2.07 -17.78 8.32
C THR A 117 -0.62 -18.09 7.95
N ALA A 118 -0.37 -18.46 6.70
CA ALA A 118 0.96 -18.73 6.18
C ALA A 118 1.86 -17.48 6.22
N ILE A 119 1.35 -16.34 5.78
CA ILE A 119 2.07 -15.05 5.82
C ILE A 119 2.36 -14.63 7.27
N GLN A 120 1.36 -14.73 8.17
CA GLN A 120 1.54 -14.42 9.60
C GLN A 120 2.61 -15.29 10.25
N LYS A 121 2.56 -16.60 9.99
CA LYS A 121 3.54 -17.55 10.52
C LYS A 121 4.94 -17.23 10.03
N TYR A 122 5.10 -16.94 8.73
CA TYR A 122 6.39 -16.56 8.16
C TYR A 122 6.99 -15.32 8.83
N PHE A 123 6.19 -14.27 9.02
CA PHE A 123 6.65 -13.06 9.72
C PHE A 123 6.99 -13.32 11.19
N ALA A 124 6.19 -14.13 11.89
CA ALA A 124 6.47 -14.49 13.27
C ALA A 124 7.82 -15.23 13.42
N GLU A 125 8.12 -16.17 12.52
CA GLU A 125 9.38 -16.90 12.51
C GLU A 125 10.56 -16.00 12.13
N LYS A 126 10.38 -15.11 11.14
CA LYS A 126 11.40 -14.12 10.75
C LYS A 126 11.72 -13.15 11.89
N LYS A 127 10.71 -12.73 12.66
CA LYS A 127 10.88 -11.88 13.84
C LYS A 127 11.66 -12.60 14.96
N LYS A 128 11.32 -13.86 15.25
CA LYS A 128 12.07 -14.67 16.24
C LYS A 128 13.53 -14.86 15.83
N ALA A 129 13.79 -15.12 14.55
CA ALA A 129 15.15 -15.27 14.04
C ALA A 129 15.97 -13.96 14.18
N SER A 130 15.34 -12.81 13.91
CA SER A 130 15.96 -11.50 14.09
C SER A 130 16.28 -11.17 15.55
N ASP A 131 15.36 -11.47 16.47
CA ASP A 131 15.55 -11.26 17.92
C ASP A 131 16.65 -12.16 18.49
N ALA A 132 16.69 -13.42 18.07
CA ALA A 132 17.72 -14.38 18.46
C ALA A 132 19.12 -13.96 17.97
N ALA A 133 19.23 -13.39 16.76
CA ALA A 133 20.49 -12.89 16.21
C ALA A 133 21.00 -11.67 17.00
N GLN A 134 20.14 -10.71 17.32
CA GLN A 134 20.51 -9.52 18.11
C GLN A 134 20.95 -9.87 19.54
N LYS A 135 20.38 -10.93 20.12
CA LYS A 135 20.75 -11.42 21.46
C LYS A 135 22.08 -12.18 21.48
N ALA A 136 22.54 -12.69 20.34
CA ALA A 136 23.81 -13.42 20.22
C ALA A 136 25.03 -12.49 20.02
N GLU A 137 24.86 -11.31 19.41
CA GLU A 137 25.95 -10.34 19.17
C GLU A 137 26.19 -9.37 20.34
N GLY A 138 25.29 -9.31 21.33
CA GLY A 138 25.37 -8.39 22.47
C GLY A 138 26.21 -8.85 23.67
N LYS A 139 27.13 -9.80 23.53
CA LYS A 139 28.03 -10.21 24.64
C LYS A 139 29.45 -9.69 24.41
N PRO A 140 29.76 -8.43 24.77
CA PRO A 140 31.15 -8.04 24.95
C PRO A 140 31.72 -8.86 26.12
N LYS A 141 32.92 -9.39 25.87
CA LYS A 141 33.70 -10.22 26.78
C LYS A 141 34.43 -9.35 27.79
#